data_AF-A0A7M7PMD0-F1
#
_entry.id   AF-A0A7M7PMD0-F1
#
_cell.length_a   1.000
_cell.length_b   1.000
_cell.length_c   1.000
_cell.angle_alpha   90.00
_cell.angle_beta   90.00
_cell.angle_gamma   90.00
#
_symmetry.space_group_name_H-M   'P 1'
#
loop_
_entity.id
_entity.type
_entity.pdbx_description
1 polymer ?
#
loop_
_entity_poly.entity_id
_entity_poly.type
_entity_poly.pdbx_seq_one_letter_code
_entity_poly.pdbx_strand_id
1 'polypeptide(L)'
;MPFTSTSRLYNAFLLQTNTTYGFRIVFQYLYLEYDGDEVQIGTGNDPSDIQSVIKTIHGYTRYAPDDHYVGTNEMWFAIIAAKSFTTVRIDVEIIAIDLSTLFDCSSSNMSVSPTVLCDGIYHCDHFEDELACSKSKHN
;
A
#
# COMPACT_ATOMS: atom_id res chain seq x y z
N MET A 1 -21.47 -33.77 5.69
CA MET A 1 -20.76 -32.74 4.90
C MET A 1 -19.29 -32.82 5.26
N PRO A 2 -18.35 -32.98 4.30
CA PRO A 2 -16.94 -32.98 4.66
C PRO A 2 -16.50 -31.54 4.96
N PHE A 3 -15.91 -31.33 6.13
CA PHE A 3 -15.21 -30.09 6.45
C PHE A 3 -13.85 -30.12 5.75
N THR A 4 -13.74 -29.44 4.61
CA THR A 4 -12.43 -29.12 4.03
C THR A 4 -11.95 -27.82 4.65
N SER A 5 -11.20 -27.89 5.75
CA SER A 5 -10.43 -26.73 6.22
C SER A 5 -9.10 -26.74 5.47
N THR A 6 -8.94 -25.89 4.46
CA THR A 6 -7.61 -25.52 4.00
C THR A 6 -7.15 -24.31 4.82
N SER A 7 -6.01 -24.45 5.48
CA SER A 7 -5.38 -23.36 6.25
C SER A 7 -4.89 -22.29 5.29
N ARG A 8 -5.26 -21.03 5.57
CA ARG A 8 -4.72 -19.85 4.88
C ARG A 8 -3.50 -19.36 5.65
N LEU A 9 -2.40 -19.03 4.97
CA LEU A 9 -1.32 -18.29 5.62
C LEU A 9 -1.75 -16.82 5.78
N TYR A 10 -1.57 -16.30 6.98
CA TYR A 10 -1.81 -14.90 7.32
C TYR A 10 -0.69 -14.44 8.24
N ASN A 11 0.16 -13.55 7.75
CA ASN A 11 1.21 -12.92 8.54
C ASN A 11 1.01 -11.41 8.48
N ALA A 12 0.83 -10.76 9.63
CA ALA A 12 0.71 -9.33 9.73
C ALA A 12 1.82 -8.74 10.58
N PHE A 13 2.33 -7.60 10.15
CA PHE A 13 3.33 -6.80 10.85
C PHE A 13 2.70 -5.47 11.23
N LEU A 14 2.83 -5.11 12.50
CA LEU A 14 2.42 -3.81 13.00
C LEU A 14 3.67 -2.94 13.14
N LEU A 15 3.62 -1.72 12.58
CA LEU A 15 4.71 -0.76 12.65
C LEU A 15 4.20 0.56 13.21
N GLN A 16 5.04 1.18 14.05
CA GLN A 16 4.75 2.47 14.66
C GLN A 16 6.01 3.34 14.65
N THR A 17 5.83 4.60 14.31
CA THR A 17 6.82 5.69 14.32
C THR A 17 6.36 6.79 15.29
N ASN A 18 7.16 7.86 15.38
CA ASN A 18 6.72 9.09 16.02
C ASN A 18 5.61 9.76 15.18
N THR A 19 4.73 10.56 15.80
CA THR A 19 3.56 11.21 15.20
C THR A 19 3.89 12.18 14.07
N THR A 20 5.14 12.58 13.89
CA THR A 20 5.60 13.43 12.77
C THR A 20 6.10 12.62 11.57
N TYR A 21 6.15 11.30 11.68
CA TYR A 21 6.66 10.40 10.65
C TYR A 21 5.59 9.42 10.19
N GLY A 22 5.55 9.18 8.89
CA GLY A 22 4.82 8.08 8.25
C GLY A 22 5.80 7.06 7.68
N PHE A 23 5.36 6.35 6.64
CA PHE A 23 6.12 5.26 6.05
C PHE A 23 6.18 5.35 4.53
N ARG A 24 7.35 5.04 3.97
CA ARG A 24 7.54 4.68 2.56
C ARG A 24 7.82 3.19 2.48
N ILE A 25 7.05 2.50 1.66
CA ILE A 25 7.12 1.06 1.45
C ILE A 25 7.68 0.84 0.05
N VAL A 26 8.90 0.32 -0.01
CA VAL A 26 9.64 0.07 -1.24
C VAL A 26 9.66 -1.43 -1.50
N PHE A 27 9.02 -1.87 -2.57
CA PHE A 27 9.06 -3.27 -2.98
C PHE A 27 10.30 -3.51 -3.82
N GLN A 28 11.23 -4.32 -3.32
CA GLN A 28 12.38 -4.78 -4.10
C GLN A 28 11.98 -5.97 -4.98
N TYR A 29 11.07 -6.81 -4.48
CA TYR A 29 10.54 -7.95 -5.20
C TYR A 29 9.16 -8.34 -4.69
N LEU A 30 8.24 -8.66 -5.60
CA LEU A 30 6.95 -9.25 -5.27
C LEU A 30 6.60 -10.35 -6.26
N TYR A 31 6.30 -11.54 -5.73
CA TYR A 31 5.76 -12.65 -6.47
C TYR A 31 4.54 -13.22 -5.76
N LEU A 32 3.40 -13.15 -6.44
CA LEU A 32 2.11 -13.74 -6.07
C LEU A 32 1.76 -14.76 -7.15
N GLU A 33 1.50 -16.01 -6.78
CA GLU A 33 1.30 -17.09 -7.75
C GLU A 33 -0.17 -17.16 -8.21
N TYR A 34 -1.12 -16.89 -7.32
CA TYR A 34 -2.55 -17.02 -7.59
C TYR A 34 -3.37 -15.80 -7.16
N ASP A 35 -4.58 -15.69 -7.70
CA ASP A 35 -5.49 -14.57 -7.42
C ASP A 35 -5.95 -14.46 -5.95
N GLY A 36 -5.82 -15.54 -5.18
CA GLY A 36 -6.11 -15.54 -3.74
C GLY A 36 -4.92 -15.15 -2.86
N ASP A 37 -3.74 -14.92 -3.44
CA ASP A 37 -2.61 -14.34 -2.73
C ASP A 37 -2.74 -12.81 -2.73
N GLU A 38 -2.51 -12.20 -1.57
CA GLU A 38 -2.66 -10.76 -1.38
C GLU A 38 -1.56 -10.22 -0.47
N VAL A 39 -1.17 -8.98 -0.75
CA VAL A 39 -0.48 -8.10 0.19
C VAL A 39 -1.42 -6.95 0.50
N GLN A 40 -1.67 -6.70 1.77
CA GLN A 40 -2.50 -5.60 2.23
C GLN A 40 -1.70 -4.64 3.09
N ILE A 41 -1.97 -3.36 2.90
CA ILE A 41 -1.40 -2.25 3.65
C ILE A 41 -2.55 -1.45 4.21
N GLY A 42 -2.52 -1.18 5.51
CA GLY A 42 -3.52 -0.33 6.15
C GLY A 42 -2.93 0.55 7.24
N THR A 43 -3.74 1.49 7.70
CA THR A 43 -3.39 2.46 8.73
C THR A 43 -3.83 2.01 10.11
N GLY A 44 -3.26 2.61 11.16
CA GLY A 44 -3.60 2.29 12.53
C GLY A 44 -2.98 0.98 13.01
N ASN A 45 -3.58 0.38 14.04
CA ASN A 45 -2.99 -0.73 14.78
C ASN A 45 -3.78 -2.04 14.76
N ASP A 46 -4.84 -2.11 13.96
CA ASP A 46 -5.71 -3.28 13.85
C ASP A 46 -5.77 -3.82 12.40
N PRO A 47 -4.98 -4.86 12.08
CA PRO A 47 -5.02 -5.53 10.78
C PRO A 47 -6.35 -6.21 10.44
N SER A 48 -7.29 -6.31 11.40
CA SER A 48 -8.64 -6.84 11.17
C SER A 48 -9.65 -5.76 10.76
N ASP A 49 -9.30 -4.47 10.92
CA ASP A 49 -10.11 -3.36 10.43
C ASP A 49 -9.95 -3.19 8.91
N ILE A 50 -10.86 -3.82 8.17
CA ILE A 50 -10.84 -3.78 6.70
C ILE A 50 -11.10 -2.37 6.13
N GLN A 51 -11.66 -1.44 6.92
CA GLN A 51 -11.88 -0.06 6.48
C GLN A 51 -10.59 0.76 6.53
N SER A 52 -9.59 0.31 7.30
CA SER A 52 -8.26 0.93 7.37
C SER A 52 -7.34 0.54 6.20
N VAL A 53 -7.77 -0.40 5.34
CA VAL A 53 -6.99 -0.83 4.16
C VAL A 53 -6.89 0.32 3.17
N ILE A 54 -5.65 0.70 2.84
CA ILE A 54 -5.37 1.74 1.86
C ILE A 54 -4.85 1.16 0.54
N LYS A 55 -4.27 -0.05 0.59
CA LYS A 55 -3.78 -0.74 -0.59
C LYS A 55 -3.94 -2.24 -0.45
N THR A 56 -4.45 -2.84 -1.52
CA THR A 56 -4.42 -4.29 -1.74
C THR A 56 -3.68 -4.56 -3.04
N ILE A 57 -2.64 -5.38 -2.98
CA ILE A 57 -1.97 -5.94 -4.14
C ILE A 57 -2.39 -7.41 -4.19
N HIS A 58 -3.04 -7.81 -5.28
CA HIS A 58 -3.55 -9.16 -5.44
C HIS A 58 -3.45 -9.57 -6.91
N GLY A 59 -3.78 -10.83 -7.19
CA GLY A 59 -3.62 -11.35 -8.54
C GLY A 59 -2.20 -11.82 -8.78
N TYR A 60 -2.05 -12.69 -9.77
CA TYR A 60 -0.74 -13.13 -10.21
C TYR A 60 0.16 -11.93 -10.55
N THR A 61 1.31 -11.85 -9.89
CA THR A 61 2.28 -10.75 -10.01
C THR A 61 3.69 -11.31 -9.96
N ARG A 62 4.61 -10.78 -10.78
CA ARG A 62 6.05 -11.12 -10.73
C ARG A 62 6.98 -9.90 -10.68
N TYR A 63 6.41 -8.72 -10.53
CA TYR A 63 7.13 -7.45 -10.58
C TYR A 63 6.88 -6.68 -9.30
N ALA A 64 7.88 -5.94 -8.84
CA ALA A 64 7.70 -4.99 -7.76
C ALA A 64 6.72 -3.90 -8.22
N PRO A 65 5.66 -3.60 -7.46
CA PRO A 65 4.84 -2.43 -7.68
C PRO A 65 5.62 -1.15 -7.36
N ASP A 66 5.05 -0.01 -7.73
CA ASP A 66 5.55 1.29 -7.30
C ASP A 66 5.50 1.43 -5.77
N ASP A 67 6.30 2.36 -5.26
CA ASP A 67 6.35 2.65 -3.84
C ASP A 67 5.00 3.12 -3.30
N HIS A 68 4.71 2.71 -2.08
CA HIS A 68 3.51 3.14 -1.37
C HIS A 68 3.85 3.99 -0.15
N TYR A 69 3.03 5.00 0.10
CA TYR A 69 3.21 5.95 1.18
C TYR A 69 2.04 5.86 2.15
N VAL A 70 2.36 5.88 3.44
CA VAL A 70 1.38 5.85 4.54
C VAL A 70 1.52 7.13 5.35
N GLY A 71 0.49 7.97 5.31
CA GLY A 71 0.44 9.29 5.97
C GLY A 71 0.16 9.25 7.48
N THR A 72 0.27 8.09 8.12
CA THR A 72 0.01 7.90 9.56
C THR A 72 1.23 7.32 10.25
N ASN A 73 1.38 7.60 11.55
CA ASN A 73 2.49 7.07 12.35
C ASN A 73 2.27 5.62 12.83
N GLU A 74 1.13 5.04 12.48
CA GLU A 74 0.77 3.65 12.74
C GLU A 74 0.31 3.03 11.43
N MET A 75 0.88 1.87 11.10
CA MET A 75 0.49 1.11 9.93
C MET A 75 0.55 -0.39 10.22
N TRP A 76 -0.15 -1.15 9.41
CA TRP A 76 0.01 -2.58 9.35
C TRP A 76 0.24 -3.06 7.91
N PHE A 77 0.99 -4.16 7.81
CA PHE A 77 1.36 -4.80 6.55
C PHE A 77 1.05 -6.29 6.66
N ALA A 78 0.16 -6.81 5.82
CA ALA A 78 -0.27 -8.20 5.87
C ALA A 78 0.04 -8.95 4.58
N ILE A 79 0.52 -10.18 4.73
CA ILE A 79 0.72 -11.15 3.67
C ILE A 79 -0.31 -12.25 3.86
N ILE A 80 -1.08 -12.48 2.81
CA ILE A 80 -2.21 -13.39 2.76
C ILE A 80 -1.95 -14.36 1.62
N ALA A 81 -1.83 -15.66 1.90
CA ALA A 81 -1.71 -16.66 0.84
C ALA A 81 -3.09 -17.22 0.46
N ALA A 82 -3.23 -17.74 -0.76
CA ALA A 82 -4.40 -18.47 -1.19
C ALA A 82 -4.65 -19.72 -0.32
N LYS A 83 -5.87 -20.25 -0.39
CA LYS A 83 -6.29 -21.49 0.30
C LYS A 83 -5.76 -22.78 -0.36
N SER A 84 -4.96 -22.67 -1.42
CA SER A 84 -4.34 -23.78 -2.17
C SER A 84 -2.82 -23.78 -1.97
N PHE A 85 -2.14 -24.83 -2.45
CA PHE A 85 -0.68 -24.76 -2.58
C PHE A 85 -0.31 -23.57 -3.47
N THR A 86 0.46 -22.64 -2.90
CA THR A 86 0.83 -21.38 -3.52
C THR A 86 2.19 -20.93 -3.01
N THR A 87 2.84 -20.08 -3.80
CA THR A 87 4.14 -19.50 -3.51
C THR A 87 4.00 -17.98 -3.46
N VAL A 88 4.13 -17.42 -2.26
CA VAL A 88 4.28 -15.97 -2.06
C VAL A 88 5.74 -15.68 -1.73
N ARG A 89 6.36 -14.76 -2.45
CA ARG A 89 7.71 -14.26 -2.15
C ARG A 89 7.71 -12.75 -2.17
N ILE A 90 8.32 -12.17 -1.16
CA ILE A 90 8.37 -10.73 -1.00
C ILE A 90 9.72 -10.31 -0.45
N ASP A 91 10.23 -9.21 -1.00
CA ASP A 91 11.32 -8.43 -0.46
C ASP A 91 10.87 -6.97 -0.42
N VAL A 92 10.78 -6.41 0.79
CA VAL A 92 10.22 -5.09 1.05
C VAL A 92 11.08 -4.35 2.05
N GLU A 93 11.33 -3.08 1.76
CA GLU A 93 11.99 -2.14 2.66
C GLU A 93 10.95 -1.13 3.14
N ILE A 94 10.80 -0.98 4.46
CA ILE A 94 9.88 -0.02 5.06
C ILE A 94 10.71 1.06 5.76
N ILE A 95 10.57 2.30 5.30
CA ILE A 95 11.39 3.44 5.70
C ILE A 95 10.50 4.47 6.38
N ALA A 96 10.90 4.94 7.56
CA ALA A 96 10.23 6.07 8.21
C ALA A 96 10.52 7.38 7.45
N ILE A 97 9.49 8.16 7.15
CA ILE A 97 9.61 9.42 6.39
C ILE A 97 8.84 10.53 7.09
N ASP A 98 9.29 11.78 6.96
CA ASP A 98 8.62 12.93 7.58
C ASP A 98 7.28 13.21 6.88
N LEU A 99 6.18 13.29 7.63
CA LEU A 99 4.84 13.50 7.09
C LEU A 99 4.70 14.83 6.34
N SER A 100 5.47 15.85 6.74
CA SER A 100 5.47 17.16 6.06
C SER A 100 6.00 17.08 4.63
N THR A 101 6.63 15.97 4.26
CA THR A 101 7.12 15.72 2.89
C THR A 101 6.10 15.01 2.00
N LEU A 102 4.92 14.65 2.51
CA LEU A 102 3.88 13.97 1.75
C LEU A 102 2.75 14.92 1.35
N PHE A 103 2.06 14.57 0.27
CA PHE A 103 0.79 15.15 -0.10
C PHE A 103 -0.34 14.18 0.24
N ASP A 104 -1.28 14.60 1.07
CA ASP A 104 -2.43 13.78 1.46
C ASP A 104 -3.53 13.89 0.39
N CYS A 105 -3.96 12.74 -0.12
CA CYS A 105 -5.12 12.66 -1.00
C CYS A 105 -6.37 12.83 -0.12
N SER A 106 -7.07 13.96 -0.20
CA SER A 106 -8.16 14.32 0.71
C SER A 106 -9.38 13.40 0.63
N SER A 107 -9.62 12.78 -0.53
CA SER A 107 -10.73 11.83 -0.71
C SER A 107 -10.43 10.40 -0.25
N SER A 108 -9.18 10.09 0.14
CA SER A 108 -8.77 8.75 0.55
C SER A 108 -7.81 8.76 1.74
N ASN A 109 -7.56 7.60 2.35
CA ASN A 109 -6.59 7.50 3.44
C ASN A 109 -5.15 7.27 2.91
N MET A 110 -4.87 7.75 1.69
CA MET A 110 -3.59 7.58 1.01
C MET A 110 -2.85 8.91 0.91
N SER A 111 -1.52 8.81 0.90
CA SER A 111 -0.65 9.93 0.60
C SER A 111 0.24 9.59 -0.59
N VAL A 112 0.78 10.61 -1.25
CA VAL A 112 1.69 10.49 -2.39
C VAL A 112 2.93 11.35 -2.20
N SER A 113 3.98 11.03 -2.95
CA SER A 113 5.18 11.86 -3.01
C SER A 113 4.89 13.19 -3.73
N PRO A 114 5.44 14.33 -3.29
CA PRO A 114 5.34 15.59 -4.01
C PRO A 114 5.90 15.55 -5.44
N THR A 115 6.76 14.57 -5.74
CA THR A 115 7.32 14.39 -7.08
C THR A 115 6.31 13.95 -8.12
N VAL A 116 5.17 13.39 -7.69
CA VAL A 116 4.09 12.96 -8.59
C VAL A 116 2.95 13.99 -8.66
N LEU A 117 3.14 15.17 -8.07
CA LEU A 117 2.19 16.27 -8.23
C LEU A 117 2.41 16.93 -9.59
N CYS A 118 1.33 17.11 -10.35
CA CYS A 118 1.37 17.76 -11.66
C CYS A 118 2.26 17.05 -12.68
N ASP A 119 2.38 15.72 -12.59
CA ASP A 119 3.15 14.92 -13.55
C ASP A 119 2.30 14.41 -14.72
N GLY A 120 0.98 14.65 -14.66
CA GLY A 120 0.00 14.25 -15.68
C GLY A 120 -0.46 12.79 -15.55
N ILE A 121 -0.09 12.09 -14.48
CA ILE A 121 -0.51 10.74 -14.14
C ILE A 121 -1.30 10.80 -12.84
N TYR A 122 -2.45 10.13 -12.79
CA TYR A 122 -3.31 10.13 -11.60
C TYR A 122 -2.81 9.13 -10.56
N HIS A 123 -2.43 9.64 -9.40
CA HIS A 123 -2.02 8.85 -8.24
C HIS A 123 -3.01 8.94 -7.07
N CYS A 124 -3.64 10.11 -6.88
CA CYS A 124 -4.73 10.26 -5.92
C CYS A 124 -6.07 9.89 -6.56
N ASP A 125 -7.00 9.43 -5.71
CA ASP A 125 -8.40 9.39 -6.08
C ASP A 125 -8.88 10.78 -6.47
N HIS A 126 -9.83 10.85 -7.41
CA HIS A 126 -10.35 12.12 -7.91
C HIS A 126 -9.26 13.10 -8.42
N PHE A 127 -8.11 12.58 -8.89
CA PHE A 127 -7.06 13.33 -9.60
C PHE A 127 -6.58 14.57 -8.82
N GLU A 128 -6.63 14.51 -7.49
CA GLU A 128 -6.32 15.64 -6.61
C GLU A 128 -4.87 16.14 -6.74
N ASP A 129 -3.96 15.21 -7.01
CA ASP A 129 -2.56 15.47 -7.33
C ASP A 129 -2.37 16.33 -8.60
N GLU A 130 -3.40 16.40 -9.45
CA GLU A 130 -3.39 17.13 -10.72
C GLU A 130 -4.28 18.39 -10.72
N LEU A 131 -5.03 18.67 -9.64
CA LEU A 131 -6.01 19.76 -9.59
C LEU A 131 -5.38 21.15 -9.45
N ALA A 132 -4.36 21.26 -8.61
CA ALA A 132 -3.72 22.55 -8.28
C ALA A 132 -2.70 23.01 -9.34
N CYS A 133 -2.53 22.22 -10.39
CA CYS A 133 -1.62 22.51 -11.49
C CYS A 133 -2.20 23.67 -12.29
N SER A 134 -1.79 24.90 -11.96
CA SER A 134 -2.06 26.05 -12.81
C SER A 134 -1.57 25.67 -14.20
N LYS A 135 -2.48 25.51 -15.17
CA LYS A 135 -2.18 25.10 -16.55
C LYS A 135 -0.92 25.81 -17.00
N SER A 136 0.22 25.15 -16.87
CA SER A 136 1.49 25.60 -17.43
C SER A 136 1.27 25.42 -18.91
N LYS A 137 0.73 26.48 -19.52
CA LYS A 137 0.55 26.55 -20.95
C LYS A 137 1.93 26.32 -21.53
N HIS A 138 2.09 25.16 -22.18
CA HIS A 138 3.12 24.97 -23.19
C HIS A 138 3.17 26.23 -24.05
N ASN A 139 4.34 26.87 -24.05
CA ASN A 139 4.71 27.92 -24.98
C ASN A 139 5.95 27.44 -25.72
#